data_AF-A0A1F4D6L2-F1
#
_entry.id   AF-A0A1F4D6L2-F1
#
_cell.length_a   1.000
_cell.length_b   1.000
_cell.length_c   1.000
_cell.angle_alpha   90.00
_cell.angle_beta   90.00
_cell.angle_gamma   90.00
#
_symmetry.space_group_name_H-M   'P 1'
#
loop_
_entity.id
_entity.type
_entity.pdbx_description
1 polymer ?
#
loop_
_entity_poly.entity_id
_entity_poly.type
_entity_poly.pdbx_seq_one_letter_code
_entity_poly.pdbx_strand_id
1 'polypeptide(L)'
;MWRAQVKRDVRHRDDKGKEMKKVVDYTEELALYWDTIMRAWSEHCGKRPVIECDLSVGRVAACPAIEYINGLSMRTRKATLREYDRAVREGGMMVFIRDSEREVLQSYSFILEAQQKQKMPNQRLQRTRKKRRAVQRGSPQSR
;
A
#
# COMPACT_ATOMS: atom_id res chain seq x y z
N MET A 1 -12.49 4.72 0.54
CA MET A 1 -12.33 4.44 -0.90
C MET A 1 -10.92 3.88 -1.08
N TRP A 2 -10.76 2.72 -1.70
CA TRP A 2 -9.43 2.13 -1.91
C TRP A 2 -8.76 2.79 -3.11
N ARG A 3 -7.47 3.13 -3.00
CA ARG A 3 -6.67 3.57 -4.15
C ARG A 3 -5.70 2.47 -4.54
N ALA A 4 -5.74 2.07 -5.80
CA ALA A 4 -4.76 1.20 -6.40
C ALA A 4 -3.49 2.01 -6.69
N GLN A 5 -2.37 1.61 -6.10
CA GLN A 5 -1.05 2.06 -6.54
C GLN A 5 -0.46 0.96 -7.44
N VAL A 6 -0.53 1.19 -8.75
CA VAL A 6 -0.01 0.26 -9.76
C VAL A 6 1.49 0.46 -9.88
N LYS A 7 2.30 -0.54 -9.51
CA LYS A 7 3.73 -0.54 -9.81
C LYS A 7 4.12 -1.83 -10.52
N ARG A 8 4.56 -1.65 -11.76
CA ARG A 8 4.80 -2.69 -12.76
C ARG A 8 6.11 -3.42 -12.45
N ASP A 9 6.06 -4.56 -11.77
CA ASP A 9 7.21 -5.48 -11.70
C ASP A 9 7.05 -6.52 -12.81
N VAL A 10 7.32 -6.09 -14.05
CA VAL A 10 7.27 -6.97 -15.22
C VAL A 10 8.52 -7.85 -15.20
N ARG A 11 8.33 -9.17 -15.23
CA ARG A 11 9.41 -10.12 -15.51
C ARG A 11 10.01 -9.79 -16.88
N HIS A 12 11.12 -9.05 -16.89
CA HIS A 12 11.96 -8.88 -18.08
C HIS A 12 12.94 -10.06 -18.19
N ARG A 13 12.66 -10.95 -19.14
CA ARG A 13 13.63 -11.80 -19.84
C ARG A 13 13.45 -11.44 -21.33
N ASP A 14 14.46 -11.10 -22.12
CA ASP A 14 15.83 -11.62 -22.24
C ASP A 14 16.89 -10.57 -22.64
N ASP A 15 18.16 -10.96 -22.52
CA ASP A 15 19.41 -10.29 -22.94
C ASP A 15 19.63 -10.24 -24.48
N LYS A 16 18.56 -10.29 -25.29
CA LYS A 16 18.60 -10.52 -26.75
C LYS A 16 17.77 -9.55 -27.61
N GLY A 17 17.64 -8.29 -27.20
CA GLY A 17 17.20 -7.21 -28.10
C GLY A 17 15.85 -7.43 -28.82
N LYS A 18 14.87 -8.07 -28.14
CA LYS A 18 13.50 -8.25 -28.67
C LYS A 18 12.51 -7.32 -27.97
N GLU A 19 11.56 -6.86 -28.79
CA GLU A 19 10.50 -5.87 -28.60
C GLU A 19 9.90 -5.75 -27.19
N MET A 20 9.70 -4.51 -26.74
CA MET A 20 9.14 -4.18 -25.43
C MET A 20 7.71 -4.72 -25.31
N LYS A 21 7.51 -5.82 -24.56
CA LYS A 21 6.17 -6.37 -24.28
C LYS A 21 5.29 -5.27 -23.68
N LYS A 22 4.21 -4.94 -24.40
CA LYS A 22 3.18 -3.96 -24.05
C LYS A 22 2.70 -4.22 -22.63
N VAL A 23 2.70 -3.20 -21.78
CA VAL A 23 2.09 -3.26 -20.44
C VAL A 23 0.62 -3.61 -20.62
N VAL A 24 0.20 -4.75 -20.06
CA VAL A 24 -1.20 -5.15 -20.07
C VAL A 24 -1.88 -4.44 -18.92
N ASP A 25 -2.97 -3.74 -19.22
CA ASP A 25 -3.82 -3.10 -18.25
C ASP A 25 -4.89 -4.10 -17.80
N TYR A 26 -4.77 -4.61 -16.58
CA TYR A 26 -5.74 -5.54 -15.99
C TYR A 26 -6.81 -4.84 -15.13
N THR A 27 -7.03 -3.53 -15.31
CA THR A 27 -7.96 -2.78 -14.46
C THR A 27 -9.40 -3.26 -14.61
N GLU A 28 -9.81 -3.66 -15.82
CA GLU A 28 -11.16 -4.16 -16.09
C GLU A 28 -11.36 -5.55 -15.45
N GLU A 29 -10.37 -6.44 -15.60
CA GLU A 29 -10.38 -7.77 -14.98
C GLU A 29 -10.39 -7.66 -13.46
N LEU A 30 -9.57 -6.76 -12.90
CA LEU A 30 -9.59 -6.48 -11.47
C LEU A 30 -10.96 -6.01 -10.98
N ALA A 31 -11.68 -5.20 -11.77
CA ALA A 31 -13.03 -4.76 -11.44
C ALA A 31 -14.02 -5.94 -11.45
N LEU A 32 -13.91 -6.85 -12.43
CA LEU A 32 -14.75 -8.05 -12.51
C LEU A 32 -14.56 -8.99 -11.31
N TYR A 33 -13.31 -9.18 -10.86
CA TYR A 33 -13.00 -10.05 -9.73
C TYR A 33 -13.03 -9.34 -8.37
N TRP A 34 -13.32 -8.03 -8.34
CA TRP A 34 -13.13 -7.19 -7.16
C TRP A 34 -13.90 -7.69 -5.94
N ASP A 35 -15.17 -8.08 -6.11
CA ASP A 35 -15.99 -8.59 -5.01
C ASP A 35 -15.42 -9.89 -4.43
N THR A 36 -14.86 -10.75 -5.29
CA THR A 36 -14.23 -12.01 -4.86
C THR A 36 -12.90 -11.76 -4.17
N ILE A 37 -12.10 -10.80 -4.69
CA ILE A 37 -10.85 -10.34 -4.07
C ILE A 37 -11.13 -9.79 -2.66
N MET A 38 -12.14 -8.93 -2.54
CA MET A 38 -12.53 -8.33 -1.27
C MET A 38 -13.05 -9.38 -0.28
N ARG A 39 -13.82 -10.37 -0.74
CA ARG A 39 -14.27 -11.48 0.10
C ARG A 39 -13.09 -12.30 0.63
N ALA A 40 -12.19 -12.74 -0.26
CA ALA A 40 -10.99 -13.50 0.11
C ALA A 40 -10.09 -12.71 1.07
N TRP A 41 -9.94 -11.40 0.84
CA TRP A 41 -9.22 -10.53 1.77
C TRP A 41 -9.93 -10.46 3.13
N SER A 42 -11.23 -10.18 3.18
CA SER A 42 -11.99 -10.03 4.42
C SER A 42 -11.95 -11.28 5.29
N GLU A 43 -11.98 -12.47 4.69
CA GLU A 43 -11.92 -13.75 5.39
C GLU A 43 -10.54 -14.01 6.02
N HIS A 44 -9.48 -13.44 5.44
CA HIS A 44 -8.11 -13.77 5.79
C HIS A 44 -7.26 -12.60 6.28
N CYS A 45 -7.77 -11.36 6.31
CA CYS A 45 -7.00 -10.14 6.56
C CYS A 45 -6.20 -10.17 7.86
N GLY A 46 -6.69 -10.89 8.89
CA GLY A 46 -5.98 -11.09 10.16
C GLY A 46 -4.62 -11.79 10.01
N LYS A 47 -4.44 -12.60 8.96
CA LYS A 47 -3.19 -13.29 8.63
C LYS A 47 -2.31 -12.52 7.63
N ARG A 48 -2.79 -11.35 7.16
CA ARG A 48 -2.12 -10.51 6.15
C ARG A 48 -1.74 -11.35 4.90
N PRO A 49 -2.73 -11.88 4.16
CA PRO A 49 -2.45 -12.69 2.99
C PRO A 49 -1.96 -11.82 1.84
N VAL A 50 -1.41 -12.48 0.83
CA VAL A 50 -1.38 -11.94 -0.53
C VAL A 50 -2.58 -12.54 -1.27
N ILE A 51 -3.28 -11.74 -2.07
CA ILE A 51 -4.35 -12.27 -2.92
C ILE A 51 -3.77 -12.63 -4.28
N GLU A 52 -3.98 -13.85 -4.74
CA GLU A 52 -3.69 -14.26 -6.12
C GLU A 52 -5.01 -14.34 -6.90
N CYS A 53 -5.02 -13.75 -8.09
CA CYS A 53 -6.09 -13.87 -9.07
C CYS A 53 -5.49 -14.49 -10.34
N ASP A 54 -5.82 -15.75 -10.60
CA ASP A 54 -5.43 -16.46 -11.81
C ASP A 54 -6.53 -16.33 -12.85
N LEU A 55 -6.28 -15.51 -13.87
CA LEU A 55 -7.23 -15.20 -14.93
C LEU A 55 -7.49 -16.40 -15.84
N SER A 56 -6.47 -17.24 -16.03
CA SER A 56 -6.53 -18.42 -16.89
C SER A 56 -7.50 -19.49 -16.37
N VAL A 57 -7.71 -19.56 -15.05
CA VAL A 57 -8.66 -20.49 -14.41
C VAL A 57 -9.82 -19.78 -13.71
N GLY A 58 -9.89 -18.44 -13.77
CA GLY A 58 -10.91 -17.62 -13.12
C GLY A 58 -10.95 -17.78 -11.60
N ARG A 59 -9.79 -17.94 -10.95
CA ARG A 59 -9.70 -18.26 -9.52
C ARG A 59 -9.07 -17.12 -8.73
N VAL A 60 -9.66 -16.81 -7.57
CA VAL A 60 -9.07 -15.93 -6.56
C VAL A 60 -8.76 -16.74 -5.30
N ALA A 61 -7.57 -16.56 -4.75
CA ALA A 61 -7.12 -17.25 -3.54
C ALA A 61 -6.35 -16.32 -2.60
N ALA A 62 -6.55 -16.48 -1.30
CA ALA A 62 -5.72 -15.86 -0.27
C ALA A 62 -4.55 -16.79 0.08
N CYS A 63 -3.34 -16.33 -0.20
CA CYS A 63 -2.12 -17.10 -0.01
C CYS A 63 -1.31 -16.56 1.17
N PRO A 64 -0.61 -17.41 1.95
CA PRO A 64 0.33 -16.95 2.95
C PRO A 64 1.43 -16.10 2.30
N ALA A 65 1.54 -14.84 2.70
CA ALA A 65 2.39 -13.87 2.01
C ALA A 65 3.87 -14.31 1.92
N ILE A 66 4.43 -14.80 3.02
CA ILE A 66 5.84 -15.20 3.08
C ILE A 66 6.13 -16.40 2.18
N GLU A 67 5.27 -17.42 2.17
CA GLU A 67 5.42 -18.59 1.31
C GLU A 67 5.30 -18.20 -0.17
N TYR A 68 4.30 -17.39 -0.50
CA TYR A 68 4.06 -16.91 -1.86
C TYR A 68 5.25 -16.10 -2.39
N ILE A 69 5.72 -15.11 -1.60
CA ILE A 69 6.83 -14.24 -1.97
C ILE A 69 8.14 -15.03 -2.07
N ASN A 70 8.35 -16.02 -1.20
CA ASN A 70 9.51 -16.92 -1.30
C ASN A 70 9.48 -17.79 -2.56
N GLY A 71 8.31 -18.11 -3.10
CA GLY A 71 8.15 -18.77 -4.40
C GLY A 71 8.59 -17.92 -5.60
N LEU A 72 8.74 -16.60 -5.42
CA LEU A 72 9.22 -15.71 -6.49
C LEU A 72 10.73 -15.84 -6.70
N SER A 73 11.18 -15.42 -7.90
CA SER A 73 12.60 -15.35 -8.23
C SER A 73 13.36 -14.46 -7.24
N MET A 74 14.64 -14.76 -7.00
CA MET A 74 15.49 -14.00 -6.07
C MET A 74 15.50 -12.49 -6.35
N ARG A 75 15.49 -12.12 -7.64
CA ARG A 75 15.49 -10.71 -8.09
C ARG A 75 14.21 -9.99 -7.68
N THR A 76 13.06 -10.63 -7.85
CA THR A 76 11.73 -10.04 -7.58
C THR A 76 11.37 -10.11 -6.10
N ARG A 77 11.77 -11.19 -5.41
CA ARG A 77 11.44 -11.46 -4.00
C ARG A 77 11.72 -10.26 -3.09
N LYS A 78 12.91 -9.66 -3.15
CA LYS A 78 13.30 -8.54 -2.28
C LYS A 78 12.50 -7.27 -2.54
N ALA A 79 12.18 -6.99 -3.82
CA ALA A 79 11.38 -5.83 -4.20
C ALA A 79 9.92 -6.02 -3.76
N THR A 80 9.36 -7.19 -4.06
CA THR A 80 8.00 -7.58 -3.65
C THR A 80 7.83 -7.55 -2.14
N LEU A 81 8.78 -8.09 -1.37
CA LEU A 81 8.70 -8.11 0.08
C LEU A 81 8.61 -6.69 0.65
N ARG A 82 9.42 -5.76 0.13
CA ARG A 82 9.38 -4.35 0.55
C ARG A 82 8.04 -3.69 0.25
N GLU A 83 7.47 -3.99 -0.90
CA GLU A 83 6.18 -3.41 -1.31
C GLU A 83 5.03 -4.00 -0.50
N TYR A 84 5.05 -5.32 -0.27
CA TYR A 84 4.11 -5.99 0.62
C TYR A 84 4.16 -5.41 2.03
N ASP A 85 5.36 -5.26 2.61
CA ASP A 85 5.54 -4.67 3.94
C ASP A 85 4.97 -3.25 4.00
N ARG A 86 5.18 -2.46 2.94
CA ARG A 86 4.62 -1.11 2.82
C ARG A 86 3.09 -1.15 2.79
N ALA A 87 2.50 -1.95 1.91
CA ALA A 87 1.05 -2.05 1.78
C ALA A 87 0.42 -2.46 3.11
N VAL A 88 0.94 -3.50 3.77
CA VAL A 88 0.46 -3.98 5.06
C VAL A 88 0.59 -2.93 6.16
N ARG A 89 1.69 -2.17 6.22
CA ARG A 89 1.88 -1.09 7.19
C ARG A 89 0.87 0.04 7.02
N GLU A 90 0.47 0.31 5.79
CA GLU A 90 -0.55 1.30 5.45
C GLU A 90 -1.99 0.72 5.57
N GLY A 91 -2.13 -0.49 6.13
CA GLY A 91 -3.41 -1.17 6.29
C GLY A 91 -3.99 -1.71 4.98
N GLY A 92 -3.19 -1.72 3.91
CA GLY A 92 -3.57 -2.17 2.59
C GLY A 92 -3.41 -3.68 2.36
N MET A 93 -3.67 -4.08 1.11
CA MET A 93 -3.50 -5.43 0.60
C MET A 93 -2.67 -5.45 -0.69
N MET A 94 -2.10 -6.61 -1.01
CA MET A 94 -1.36 -6.83 -2.25
C MET A 94 -2.07 -7.93 -3.05
N VAL A 95 -2.32 -7.67 -4.33
CA VAL A 95 -2.99 -8.58 -5.27
C VAL A 95 -2.04 -8.92 -6.41
N PHE A 96 -1.93 -10.19 -6.77
CA PHE A 96 -1.18 -10.67 -7.93
C PHE A 96 -2.17 -11.13 -8.99
N ILE A 97 -2.02 -10.61 -10.20
CA ILE A 97 -2.68 -11.10 -11.40
C ILE A 97 -1.74 -12.08 -12.08
N ARG A 98 -2.19 -13.33 -12.21
CA ARG A 98 -1.52 -14.38 -12.95
C ARG A 98 -2.29 -14.63 -14.25
N ASP A 99 -1.64 -14.31 -15.36
CA ASP A 99 -2.12 -14.59 -16.70
C ASP A 99 -1.18 -15.59 -17.34
N SER A 100 -1.60 -16.86 -17.36
CA SER A 100 -0.79 -17.94 -17.95
C SER A 100 -0.79 -17.88 -19.47
N GLU A 101 -1.82 -17.32 -20.10
CA GLU A 101 -1.90 -17.17 -21.57
C GLU A 101 -0.84 -16.19 -22.07
N ARG A 102 -0.56 -15.13 -21.31
CA ARG A 102 0.46 -14.12 -21.64
C ARG A 102 1.80 -14.32 -20.93
N GLU A 103 1.89 -15.34 -20.09
CA GLU A 103 3.02 -15.62 -19.19
C GLU A 103 3.36 -14.43 -18.27
N VAL A 104 2.35 -13.68 -17.83
CA VAL A 104 2.50 -12.48 -17.01
C VAL A 104 2.13 -12.78 -15.56
N LEU A 105 2.96 -12.30 -14.64
CA LEU A 105 2.61 -12.15 -13.23
C LEU A 105 2.81 -10.69 -12.85
N GLN A 106 1.74 -10.01 -12.47
CA GLN A 106 1.75 -8.58 -12.16
C GLN A 106 1.14 -8.31 -10.79
N SER A 107 1.80 -7.49 -9.98
CA SER A 107 1.32 -7.13 -8.64
C SER A 107 0.69 -5.75 -8.59
N TYR A 108 -0.35 -5.61 -7.77
CA TYR A 108 -1.06 -4.38 -7.46
C TYR A 108 -1.13 -4.20 -5.95
N SER A 109 -0.77 -3.01 -5.46
CA SER A 109 -0.92 -2.64 -4.04
C SER A 109 -2.15 -1.77 -3.89
N PHE A 110 -3.08 -2.17 -3.03
CA PHE A 110 -4.24 -1.37 -2.68
C PHE A 110 -4.06 -0.88 -1.27
N ILE A 111 -4.00 0.43 -1.08
CA ILE A 111 -3.87 1.03 0.23
C ILE A 111 -5.25 1.53 0.65
N LEU A 112 -5.67 1.16 1.86
CA LEU A 112 -6.81 1.81 2.51
C LEU A 112 -6.40 3.25 2.72
N GLU A 113 -7.07 4.20 2.07
CA GLU A 113 -7.02 5.59 2.51
C GLU A 113 -7.60 5.61 3.94
N ALA A 114 -6.74 5.40 4.93
CA ALA A 114 -7.00 5.87 6.26
C ALA A 114 -7.27 7.36 6.08
N GLN A 115 -8.52 7.73 6.34
CA GLN A 115 -8.95 9.11 6.54
C GLN A 115 -7.76 9.88 7.11
N GLN A 116 -7.33 10.90 6.38
CA GLN A 116 -6.25 11.81 6.69
C GLN A 116 -6.57 12.52 8.02
N LYS A 117 -6.60 11.78 9.13
CA LYS A 117 -6.87 12.28 10.47
C LYS A 117 -5.60 12.98 10.89
N GLN A 118 -5.63 14.28 10.63
CA GLN A 118 -4.92 15.31 11.33
C GLN A 118 -3.41 15.08 11.38
N LYS A 119 -2.69 15.78 10.49
CA LYS A 119 -1.46 16.46 10.93
C LYS A 119 -1.75 17.05 12.30
N MET A 120 -1.29 16.41 13.38
CA MET A 120 -1.16 17.11 14.65
C MET A 120 -0.32 18.34 14.33
N PRO A 121 -0.84 19.58 14.49
CA PRO A 121 0.05 20.72 14.47
C PRO A 121 1.05 20.46 15.59
N ASN A 122 2.32 20.38 15.21
CA ASN A 122 3.46 20.30 16.12
C ASN A 122 3.14 21.15 17.35
N GLN A 123 2.83 20.51 18.48
CA GLN A 123 2.91 21.16 19.78
C GLN A 123 4.40 21.30 20.07
N ARG A 124 5.00 22.20 19.31
CA ARG A 124 6.34 22.73 19.47
C ARG A 124 6.37 23.17 20.91
N LEU A 125 7.16 22.45 21.70
CA LEU A 125 7.56 22.74 23.07
C LEU A 125 7.12 24.15 23.49
N GLN A 126 6.09 24.24 24.32
CA GLN A 126 5.92 25.42 25.18
C GLN A 126 7.06 25.39 26.22
N ARG A 127 8.27 25.65 25.75
CA ARG A 127 9.40 26.03 26.58
C ARG A 127 9.10 27.42 27.10
N THR A 128 8.53 27.44 28.30
CA THR A 128 9.04 28.23 29.42
C THR A 128 9.64 29.60 29.08
N ARG A 129 8.86 30.66 29.25
CA ARG A 129 9.33 31.88 29.96
C ARG A 129 8.14 32.69 30.47
N LYS A 130 7.60 32.19 31.57
CA LYS A 130 6.91 33.00 32.57
C LYS A 130 7.90 34.09 33.04
N LYS A 131 7.37 35.30 33.28
CA LYS A 131 7.97 36.40 34.07
C LYS A 131 8.66 37.52 33.27
N ARG A 132 7.84 38.42 32.71
CA ARG A 132 7.98 39.87 32.88
C ARG A 132 6.58 40.47 33.01
N ARG A 133 6.09 40.57 34.25
CA ARG A 133 4.93 41.40 34.58
C ARG A 133 5.39 42.85 34.42
N ALA A 134 4.80 43.54 33.45
CA ALA A 134 4.62 44.97 33.52
C ALA A 134 3.72 45.27 34.72
N VAL A 135 4.22 46.04 35.69
CA VAL A 135 3.38 46.79 36.62
C VAL A 135 3.19 48.15 35.98
N GLN A 136 2.04 48.34 35.34
CA GLN A 136 1.53 49.67 35.03
C GLN A 136 0.64 50.12 36.19
N ARG A 137 1.04 51.27 36.75
CA ARG A 137 0.22 52.43 37.12
C ARG A 137 -0.93 52.25 38.13
N GLY A 138 -0.77 52.96 39.25
CA GLY A 138 -1.85 53.52 40.05
C GLY A 138 -1.33 54.73 40.83
N SER A 139 -1.45 55.93 40.26
CA SER A 139 -1.57 57.19 41.02
C SER A 139 -3.04 57.37 41.43
N PRO A 140 -3.50 58.36 42.24
CA PRO A 140 -2.82 59.32 43.13
C PRO A 140 -3.46 59.49 44.55
N GLN A 141 -2.80 60.31 45.39
CA GLN A 141 -3.33 61.32 46.35
C GLN A 141 -3.88 60.99 47.76
N SER A 142 -3.48 61.91 48.68
CA SER A 142 -4.15 62.40 49.90
C SER A 142 -3.81 61.72 51.24
N ARG A 143 -2.94 62.34 52.04
CA ARG A 143 -3.30 63.19 53.19
C ARG A 143 -2.08 63.92 53.76
#